data_AF-A0A7J5AFS0-F1
#
_entry.id   AF-A0A7J5AFS0-F1
#
_cell.length_a   1.000
_cell.length_b   1.000
_cell.length_c   1.000
_cell.angle_alpha   90.00
_cell.angle_beta   90.00
_cell.angle_gamma   90.00
#
_symmetry.space_group_name_H-M   'P 1'
#
loop_
_entity.id
_entity.type
_entity.pdbx_description
1 polymer ?
#
loop_
_entity_poly.entity_id
_entity_poly.type
_entity_poly.pdbx_seq_one_letter_code
_entity_poly.pdbx_strand_id
1 'polypeptide(L)'
;MEPTMPLLIVDAANVVGSRPDGWWRDRAGATARLRDSLAPVAAAGLPPQLPPPVEVVLVVEGRARDVPGTAGVRVVAAPGSGDDAVVDLVAAAPQRRRLVVTADRELRERVVAQGAEVYGPRWLRDRPAPPG
;
A
#
# COMPACT_ATOMS: atom_id res chain seq x y z
N MET A 1 -21.89 13.12 -9.15
CA MET A 1 -20.55 12.97 -8.56
C MET A 1 -19.87 11.86 -9.32
N GLU A 2 -18.83 12.18 -10.09
CA GLU A 2 -18.02 11.14 -10.74
C GLU A 2 -17.36 10.30 -9.64
N PRO A 3 -17.38 8.96 -9.72
CA PRO A 3 -16.75 8.13 -8.71
C PRO A 3 -15.25 8.44 -8.69
N THR A 4 -14.78 9.04 -7.60
CA THR A 4 -13.36 9.28 -7.39
C THR A 4 -12.66 7.92 -7.29
N MET A 5 -11.66 7.71 -8.15
CA MET A 5 -10.87 6.48 -8.18
C MET A 5 -10.41 6.10 -6.76
N PRO A 6 -10.65 4.88 -6.27
CA PRO A 6 -10.18 4.46 -4.95
C PRO A 6 -8.66 4.61 -4.81
N LEU A 7 -8.21 4.89 -3.58
CA LEU A 7 -6.79 5.03 -3.23
C LEU A 7 -6.38 3.87 -2.32
N LEU A 8 -5.45 3.05 -2.78
CA LEU A 8 -4.82 1.98 -2.00
C LEU A 8 -3.44 2.43 -1.54
N ILE A 9 -3.25 2.60 -0.24
CA ILE A 9 -1.99 2.98 0.38
C ILE A 9 -1.41 1.73 1.04
N VAL A 10 -0.19 1.36 0.66
CA VAL A 10 0.51 0.19 1.20
C VAL A 10 1.73 0.67 1.96
N ASP A 11 1.80 0.29 3.23
CA ASP A 11 2.99 0.50 4.05
C ASP A 11 4.03 -0.59 3.73
N ALA A 12 5.11 -0.22 3.04
CA ALA A 12 6.11 -1.20 2.65
C ALA A 12 6.83 -1.80 3.86
N ALA A 13 7.17 -1.01 4.88
CA ALA A 13 7.95 -1.46 6.00
C ALA A 13 7.16 -2.47 6.85
N ASN A 14 5.91 -2.16 7.14
CA ASN A 14 5.04 -3.05 7.90
C ASN A 14 4.62 -4.30 7.10
N VAL A 15 4.40 -4.17 5.78
CA VAL A 15 4.05 -5.33 4.93
C VAL A 15 5.24 -6.25 4.72
N VAL A 16 6.41 -5.72 4.40
CA VAL A 16 7.65 -6.51 4.24
C VAL A 16 8.07 -7.10 5.59
N GLY A 17 8.01 -6.31 6.66
CA GLY A 17 8.36 -6.74 8.02
C GLY A 17 7.49 -7.88 8.55
N SER A 18 6.25 -8.02 8.06
CA SER A 18 5.36 -9.13 8.41
C SER A 18 5.75 -10.48 7.82
N ARG A 19 6.76 -10.54 6.93
CA ARG A 19 7.17 -11.77 6.23
C ARG A 19 8.40 -12.41 6.90
N PRO A 20 8.40 -13.74 7.10
CA PRO A 20 9.56 -14.46 7.60
C PRO A 20 10.55 -14.84 6.48
N ASP A 21 10.76 -13.97 5.50
CA ASP A 21 11.53 -14.23 4.26
C ASP A 21 12.95 -13.63 4.29
N GLY A 22 13.45 -13.25 5.47
CA GLY A 22 14.81 -12.71 5.62
C GLY A 22 14.98 -11.29 5.06
N TRP A 23 13.89 -10.54 4.89
CA TRP A 23 13.85 -9.17 4.36
C TRP A 23 14.87 -8.19 4.96
N TRP A 24 15.29 -8.41 6.22
CA TRP A 24 16.27 -7.57 6.90
C TRP A 24 17.63 -7.52 6.18
N ARG A 25 17.98 -8.56 5.41
CA ARG A 25 19.21 -8.62 4.62
C ARG A 25 19.18 -7.75 3.37
N ASP A 26 18.00 -7.60 2.77
CA ASP A 26 17.78 -6.89 1.51
C ASP A 26 16.41 -6.18 1.53
N ARG A 27 16.35 -5.06 2.28
CA ARG A 27 15.12 -4.28 2.40
C ARG A 27 14.68 -3.72 1.05
N ALA A 28 15.62 -3.16 0.28
CA ALA A 28 15.33 -2.54 -1.00
C ALA A 28 14.75 -3.55 -2.01
N GLY A 29 15.37 -4.73 -2.15
CA GLY A 29 14.85 -5.76 -3.04
C GLY A 29 13.52 -6.36 -2.55
N ALA A 30 13.31 -6.51 -1.23
CA ALA A 30 12.02 -6.95 -0.71
C ALA A 30 10.89 -5.95 -1.02
N THR A 31 11.15 -4.65 -0.87
CA THR A 31 10.23 -3.57 -1.24
C THR A 31 9.99 -3.51 -2.74
N ALA A 32 11.03 -3.69 -3.58
CA ALA A 32 10.88 -3.76 -5.03
C ALA A 32 9.98 -4.93 -5.46
N ARG A 33 10.18 -6.13 -4.88
CA ARG A 33 9.31 -7.30 -5.12
C ARG A 33 7.87 -7.03 -4.69
N LEU A 34 7.65 -6.33 -3.56
CA LEU A 34 6.32 -5.92 -3.15
C LEU A 34 5.68 -4.96 -4.17
N ARG A 35 6.40 -3.92 -4.60
CA ARG A 35 5.96 -2.96 -5.63
C ARG A 35 5.55 -3.69 -6.91
N ASP A 36 6.37 -4.61 -7.39
CA ASP A 36 6.10 -5.35 -8.63
C ASP A 36 4.84 -6.22 -8.49
N SER A 37 4.64 -6.83 -7.31
CA SER A 37 3.40 -7.55 -7.03
C SER A 37 2.16 -6.65 -7.01
N LEU A 38 2.30 -5.35 -6.75
CA LEU A 38 1.21 -4.38 -6.65
C LEU A 38 0.86 -3.74 -8.01
N ALA A 39 1.77 -3.71 -8.97
CA ALA A 39 1.55 -3.16 -10.31
C ALA A 39 0.25 -3.62 -10.99
N PRO A 40 -0.14 -4.92 -10.99
CA PRO A 40 -1.39 -5.34 -11.59
C PRO A 40 -2.64 -4.83 -10.86
N VAL A 41 -2.55 -4.43 -9.58
CA VAL A 41 -3.71 -3.98 -8.78
C VAL A 41 -4.29 -2.68 -9.32
N ALA A 42 -3.48 -1.80 -9.90
CA ALA A 42 -3.99 -0.55 -10.44
C ALA A 42 -5.03 -0.78 -11.56
N ALA A 43 -4.81 -1.81 -12.38
CA ALA A 43 -5.69 -2.16 -13.50
C ALA A 43 -6.77 -3.20 -13.13
N ALA A 44 -6.45 -4.16 -12.26
CA ALA A 44 -7.35 -5.27 -11.93
C ALA A 44 -8.18 -5.03 -10.64
N GLY A 45 -7.74 -4.11 -9.78
CA GLY A 45 -8.27 -3.96 -8.43
C GLY A 45 -7.98 -5.18 -7.55
N LEU A 46 -8.73 -5.29 -6.45
CA LEU A 46 -8.78 -6.42 -5.53
C LEU A 46 -10.25 -6.78 -5.27
N PRO A 47 -10.95 -7.39 -6.25
CA PRO A 47 -12.36 -7.73 -6.11
C PRO A 47 -12.60 -8.81 -5.04
N PRO A 48 -13.78 -8.81 -4.38
CA PRO A 48 -14.87 -7.85 -4.57
C PRO A 48 -14.68 -6.52 -3.82
N GLN A 49 -13.68 -6.42 -2.94
CA GLN A 49 -13.57 -5.27 -2.02
C GLN A 49 -13.08 -3.99 -2.70
N LEU A 50 -12.30 -4.08 -3.78
CA LEU A 50 -11.71 -2.92 -4.45
C LEU A 50 -11.81 -3.07 -5.98
N PRO A 51 -12.85 -2.51 -6.62
CA PRO A 51 -12.99 -2.58 -8.07
C PRO A 51 -11.95 -1.67 -8.78
N PRO A 52 -11.52 -2.04 -10.00
CA PRO A 52 -10.66 -1.17 -10.81
C PRO A 52 -11.43 0.01 -11.44
N PRO A 53 -10.73 1.09 -11.86
CA PRO A 53 -9.30 1.32 -11.67
C PRO A 53 -8.97 1.78 -10.24
N VAL A 54 -7.74 1.54 -9.79
CA VAL A 54 -7.26 1.89 -8.44
C VAL A 54 -5.97 2.69 -8.55
N GLU A 55 -5.85 3.76 -7.77
CA GLU A 55 -4.55 4.37 -7.55
C GLU A 55 -3.81 3.65 -6.43
N VAL A 56 -2.64 3.09 -6.74
CA VAL A 56 -1.82 2.37 -5.76
C VAL A 56 -0.63 3.21 -5.37
N VAL A 57 -0.49 3.45 -4.07
CA VAL A 57 0.62 4.19 -3.46
C VAL A 57 1.36 3.26 -2.51
N LEU A 58 2.66 3.07 -2.75
CA LEU A 58 3.55 2.35 -1.88
C LEU A 58 4.39 3.35 -1.07
N VAL A 59 4.23 3.35 0.25
CA VAL A 59 5.01 4.20 1.16
C VAL A 59 6.26 3.45 1.56
N VAL A 60 7.42 4.06 1.33
CA VAL A 60 8.74 3.48 1.61
C VAL A 60 9.52 4.39 2.55
N GLU A 61 10.37 3.81 3.39
CA GLU A 61 11.19 4.55 4.35
C GLU A 61 12.63 4.01 4.41
N GLY A 62 13.52 4.81 4.98
CA GLY A 62 14.91 4.42 5.28
C GLY A 62 15.65 3.85 4.07
N ARG A 63 16.21 2.64 4.21
CA ARG A 63 17.02 1.98 3.17
C ARG A 63 16.23 1.57 1.91
N ALA A 64 14.90 1.61 1.94
CA ALA A 64 14.08 1.30 0.78
C ALA A 64 13.60 2.55 0.03
N ARG A 65 14.00 3.76 0.47
CA ARG A 65 13.51 5.02 -0.08
C ARG A 65 13.83 5.25 -1.56
N ASP A 66 14.90 4.62 -2.04
CA ASP A 66 15.39 4.78 -3.42
C ASP A 66 14.70 3.79 -4.40
N VAL A 67 13.73 2.98 -3.94
CA VAL A 67 12.96 2.10 -4.82
C VAL A 67 12.08 2.96 -5.74
N PRO A 68 12.25 2.91 -7.07
CA PRO A 68 11.48 3.75 -7.97
C PRO A 68 10.04 3.25 -8.12
N GLY A 69 9.13 4.15 -8.53
CA GLY A 69 7.78 3.79 -8.95
C GLY A 69 7.73 2.99 -10.25
N THR A 70 6.54 2.49 -10.59
CA THR A 70 6.22 1.86 -11.87
C THR A 70 4.93 2.46 -12.43
N ALA A 71 4.58 2.14 -13.67
CA ALA A 71 3.35 2.65 -14.31
C ALA A 71 2.06 2.33 -13.50
N GLY A 72 2.05 1.25 -12.71
CA GLY A 72 0.92 0.85 -11.87
C GLY A 72 1.08 1.16 -10.38
N VAL A 73 2.22 1.68 -9.93
CA VAL A 73 2.47 1.96 -8.50
C VAL A 73 3.25 3.24 -8.33
N ARG A 74 2.62 4.21 -7.68
CA ARG A 74 3.29 5.42 -7.20
C ARG A 74 4.06 5.09 -5.93
N VAL A 75 5.36 5.38 -5.89
CA VAL A 75 6.16 5.22 -4.68
C VAL A 75 6.33 6.58 -4.00
N VAL A 76 6.10 6.62 -2.69
CA VAL A 76 6.30 7.81 -1.85
C VAL A 76 7.35 7.48 -0.80
N ALA A 77 8.47 8.19 -0.84
CA ALA A 77 9.49 8.11 0.21
C ALA A 77 9.07 8.98 1.40
N ALA A 78 8.89 8.36 2.56
CA ALA A 78 8.67 9.05 3.81
C ALA A 78 9.97 9.76 4.24
N PRO A 79 9.96 11.09 4.49
CA PRO A 79 11.13 11.80 4.97
C PRO A 79 11.48 11.44 6.43
N GLY A 80 10.48 11.00 7.20
CA GLY A 80 10.60 10.51 8.57
C GLY A 80 10.04 9.09 8.69
N SER A 81 8.97 8.93 9.47
CA SER A 81 8.28 7.65 9.65
C SER A 81 7.37 7.32 8.47
N GLY A 82 7.38 6.04 8.04
CA GLY A 82 6.39 5.52 7.11
C GLY A 82 4.95 5.68 7.60
N ASP A 83 4.70 5.50 8.90
CA ASP A 83 3.37 5.58 9.50
C ASP A 83 2.77 6.99 9.36
N ASP A 84 3.56 8.03 9.63
CA ASP A 84 3.11 9.42 9.52
C ASP A 84 2.81 9.79 8.06
N ALA A 85 3.65 9.34 7.12
CA ALA A 85 3.40 9.55 5.70
C ALA A 85 2.11 8.84 5.22
N VAL A 86 1.80 7.65 5.74
CA VAL A 86 0.54 6.96 5.45
C VAL A 86 -0.65 7.78 5.97
N VAL A 87 -0.57 8.26 7.21
CA VAL A 87 -1.60 9.10 7.84
C VAL A 87 -1.83 10.39 7.05
N ASP A 88 -0.77 11.07 6.61
CA ASP A 88 -0.87 12.28 5.80
C ASP A 88 -1.52 12.02 4.44
N LEU A 89 -1.18 10.90 3.78
CA LEU A 89 -1.79 10.51 2.51
C LEU A 89 -3.30 10.21 2.65
N VAL A 90 -3.71 9.61 3.77
CA VAL A 90 -5.13 9.37 4.07
C VAL A 90 -5.87 10.70 4.30
N ALA A 91 -5.24 11.62 5.02
CA ALA A 91 -5.78 12.94 5.35
C ALA A 91 -5.93 13.83 4.11
N ALA A 92 -5.01 13.72 3.15
CA ALA A 92 -4.99 14.52 1.93
C ALA A 92 -6.06 14.13 0.90
N ALA A 93 -6.74 13.01 1.08
CA ALA A 93 -7.69 12.46 0.10
C ALA A 93 -9.11 12.18 0.65
N PRO A 94 -9.72 13.05 1.47
CA PRO A 94 -10.95 12.72 2.22
C PRO A 94 -12.15 12.37 1.33
N GLN A 95 -12.20 12.91 0.11
CA GLN A 95 -13.25 12.68 -0.89
C GLN A 95 -13.13 11.35 -1.65
N ARG A 96 -12.09 10.54 -1.38
CA ARG A 96 -11.87 9.24 -2.04
C ARG A 96 -12.22 8.12 -1.06
N ARG A 97 -12.48 6.93 -1.59
CA ARG A 97 -12.41 5.71 -0.78
C ARG A 97 -10.93 5.38 -0.57
N ARG A 98 -10.47 5.31 0.69
CA ARG A 98 -9.06 5.05 1.05
C ARG A 98 -8.95 3.72 1.76
N LEU A 99 -8.04 2.89 1.26
CA LEU A 99 -7.71 1.60 1.83
C LEU A 99 -6.24 1.62 2.23
N VAL A 100 -5.93 1.22 3.46
CA VAL A 100 -4.56 1.13 3.96
C VAL A 100 -4.21 -0.33 4.19
N VAL A 101 -3.06 -0.77 3.70
CA VAL A 101 -2.51 -2.08 4.01
C VAL A 101 -1.32 -1.92 4.95
N THR A 102 -1.49 -2.41 6.18
CA THR A 102 -0.43 -2.43 7.19
C THR A 102 -0.59 -3.64 8.11
N ALA A 103 0.52 -4.08 8.70
CA ALA A 103 0.52 -5.06 9.79
C ALA A 103 0.42 -4.39 11.17
N ASP A 104 0.65 -3.07 11.24
CA ASP A 104 0.73 -2.33 12.50
C ASP A 104 -0.66 -1.98 13.05
N ARG A 105 -0.83 -2.16 14.35
CA ARG A 105 -2.12 -1.96 15.03
C ARG A 105 -2.37 -0.51 15.41
N GLU A 106 -1.32 0.24 15.76
CA GLU A 106 -1.43 1.65 16.13
C GLU A 106 -1.73 2.50 14.89
N LEU A 107 -0.99 2.28 13.80
CA LEU A 107 -1.26 2.92 12.51
C LEU A 107 -2.68 2.62 12.04
N ARG A 108 -3.14 1.38 12.19
CA ARG A 108 -4.53 1.01 11.87
C ARG A 108 -5.54 1.89 12.60
N GLU A 109 -5.38 2.07 13.91
CA GLU A 109 -6.29 2.91 14.70
C GLU A 109 -6.28 4.36 14.21
N ARG A 110 -5.09 4.91 13.93
CA ARG A 110 -4.90 6.29 13.44
C ARG A 110 -5.60 6.53 12.10
N VAL A 111 -5.48 5.63 11.12
CA VAL A 111 -6.09 5.83 9.80
C VAL A 111 -7.59 5.53 9.78
N VAL A 112 -8.07 4.59 10.60
CA VAL A 112 -9.51 4.32 10.78
C VAL A 112 -10.21 5.54 11.38
N ALA A 113 -9.57 6.22 12.34
CA ALA A 113 -10.10 7.47 12.90
C ALA A 113 -10.29 8.57 11.84
N GLN A 114 -9.59 8.49 10.71
CA GLN A 114 -9.77 9.40 9.57
C GLN A 114 -10.76 8.88 8.50
N GLY A 115 -11.36 7.71 8.71
CA GLY A 115 -12.32 7.10 7.78
C GLY A 115 -11.70 6.26 6.67
N ALA A 116 -10.46 5.79 6.82
CA ALA A 116 -9.88 4.79 5.92
C ALA A 116 -10.26 3.35 6.34
N GLU A 117 -10.40 2.47 5.35
CA GLU A 117 -10.50 1.03 5.57
C GLU A 117 -9.10 0.43 5.73
N VAL A 118 -8.94 -0.58 6.60
CA VAL A 118 -7.62 -1.18 6.86
C VAL A 118 -7.63 -2.67 6.62
N TYR A 119 -6.61 -3.15 5.91
CA TYR A 119 -6.41 -4.56 5.59
C TYR A 119 -5.01 -5.02 6.01
N GLY A 120 -4.91 -6.27 6.43
CA GLY A 120 -3.61 -6.87 6.77
C GLY A 120 -2.81 -7.28 5.52
N PRO A 121 -1.49 -7.52 5.65
CA PRO A 121 -0.63 -7.94 4.54
C PRO A 121 -1.07 -9.23 3.82
N ARG A 122 -1.85 -10.08 4.50
CA ARG A 122 -2.45 -11.30 3.92
C ARG A 122 -3.47 -10.98 2.83
N TRP A 123 -4.20 -9.88 2.95
CA TRP A 123 -5.20 -9.48 1.96
C TRP A 123 -4.60 -9.21 0.58
N LEU A 124 -3.35 -8.70 0.54
CA LEU A 124 -2.60 -8.56 -0.70
C LEU A 124 -2.13 -9.90 -1.31
N ARG A 125 -2.25 -11.03 -0.62
CA ARG A 125 -1.80 -12.35 -1.13
C ARG A 125 -2.95 -13.24 -1.55
N ASP A 126 -4.12 -13.06 -0.95
CA ASP A 126 -5.34 -13.83 -1.23
C ASP A 126 -6.04 -13.38 -2.53
N ARG A 127 -5.27 -12.84 -3.48
CA ARG A 127 -5.82 -12.37 -4.74
C ARG A 127 -6.09 -13.58 -5.63
N PRO A 128 -7.25 -13.67 -6.28
CA PRO A 128 -7.38 -14.57 -7.41
C PRO A 128 -6.31 -14.17 -8.44
N ALA A 129 -5.56 -15.15 -8.94
CA ALA A 129 -4.64 -14.92 -10.04
C ALA A 129 -5.41 -14.26 -11.20
N PRO A 130 -4.81 -13.33 -11.95
CA PRO A 130 -5.46 -12.79 -13.14
C PRO A 130 -5.83 -13.96 -14.06
N PRO A 131 -7.00 -13.95 -14.72
CA PRO A 131 -7.27 -14.91 -15.79
C PRO A 131 -6.17 -14.75 -16.85
N GLY A 132 -5.50 -15.87 -17.16
CA GLY A 132 -4.45 -15.94 -18.18
C GLY A 132 -4.98 -15.80 -19.60
#